data_AF-A0A087TV26-F1
#
_entry.id   AF-A0A087TV26-F1
#
_cell.length_a   1.000
_cell.length_b   1.000
_cell.length_c   1.000
_cell.angle_alpha   90.00
_cell.angle_beta   90.00
_cell.angle_gamma   90.00
#
_symmetry.space_group_name_H-M   'P 1'
#
loop_
_entity.id
_entity.type
_entity.pdbx_description
1 polymer ?
#
loop_
_entity_poly.entity_id
_entity_poly.type
_entity_poly.pdbx_seq_one_letter_code
_entity_poly.pdbx_strand_id
1 'polypeptide(L)'
;MRCFQCQRFGHTKNSCRGKLTCARCSLVGHESENCSAAPLCINCKGEHTAFSRSCPKWKLEKEVQAAKVNNNISYAEARIEG
;
A
#
# COMPACT_ATOMS: atom_id res chain seq x y z
N MET A 1 -3.77 0.51 -5.81
CA MET A 1 -2.37 0.31 -6.28
C MET A 1 -1.39 0.49 -5.13
N ARG A 2 -0.33 -0.34 -5.00
CA ARG A 2 0.76 -0.17 -4.00
C ARG A 2 2.00 0.46 -4.65
N CYS A 3 2.59 1.47 -4.01
CA CYS A 3 3.86 2.04 -4.42
C CYS A 3 5.02 1.12 -4.00
N PHE A 4 5.85 0.65 -4.95
CA PHE A 4 7.00 -0.20 -4.63
C PHE A 4 8.18 0.53 -3.98
N GLN A 5 8.14 1.87 -3.91
CA GLN A 5 9.15 2.67 -3.19
C GLN A 5 8.83 2.75 -1.69
N CYS A 6 7.65 3.28 -1.33
CA CYS A 6 7.29 3.54 0.07
C CYS A 6 6.27 2.56 0.66
N GLN A 7 5.79 1.60 -0.14
CA GLN A 7 4.82 0.56 0.23
C GLN A 7 3.41 1.04 0.59
N ARG A 8 3.14 2.34 0.49
CA ARG A 8 1.81 2.93 0.70
C ARG A 8 0.92 2.79 -0.54
N PHE A 9 -0.38 2.83 -0.31
CA PHE A 9 -1.38 2.80 -1.38
C PHE A 9 -1.66 4.19 -1.99
N GLY A 10 -2.25 4.19 -3.19
CA GLY A 10 -2.81 5.39 -3.83
C GLY A 10 -1.88 6.16 -4.76
N HIS A 11 -0.65 5.70 -5.00
CA HIS A 11 0.26 6.32 -5.95
C HIS A 11 1.26 5.32 -6.55
N THR A 12 1.84 5.69 -7.70
CA THR A 12 2.91 4.93 -8.38
C THR A 12 4.29 5.29 -7.81
N LYS A 13 5.32 4.53 -8.18
CA LYS A 13 6.72 4.86 -7.87
C LYS A 13 7.13 6.23 -8.42
N ASN A 14 6.70 6.57 -9.65
CA ASN A 14 7.10 7.81 -10.32
C ASN A 14 6.55 9.07 -9.63
N SER A 15 5.40 8.96 -8.97
CA SER A 15 4.79 10.05 -8.19
C SER A 15 5.16 10.00 -6.70
N CYS A 16 6.01 9.05 -6.29
CA CYS A 16 6.37 8.85 -4.89
C CYS A 16 7.38 9.90 -4.43
N ARG A 17 7.08 10.57 -3.31
CA ARG A 17 8.01 11.46 -2.59
C ARG A 17 8.63 10.83 -1.34
N GLY A 18 8.35 9.54 -1.11
CA GLY A 18 8.81 8.79 0.06
C GLY A 18 10.14 8.07 -0.16
N LYS A 19 10.74 7.61 0.94
CA LYS A 19 11.99 6.82 0.94
C LYS A 19 11.73 5.33 0.67
N LEU A 20 12.77 4.63 0.23
CA LEU A 20 12.74 3.17 0.08
C LEU A 20 12.35 2.55 1.42
N THR A 21 11.23 1.84 1.44
CA THR A 21 10.67 1.24 2.63
C THR A 21 10.52 -0.26 2.41
N CYS A 22 10.99 -1.04 3.38
CA CYS A 22 10.92 -2.48 3.34
C CYS A 22 9.46 -2.94 3.40
N ALA A 23 9.04 -3.74 2.42
CA ALA A 23 7.68 -4.27 2.36
C ALA A 23 7.37 -5.31 3.44
N ARG A 24 8.40 -5.84 4.12
CA ARG A 24 8.24 -6.79 5.23
C ARG A 24 8.10 -6.09 6.57
N CYS A 25 9.08 -5.27 6.98
CA CYS A 25 9.17 -4.73 8.35
C CYS A 25 8.82 -3.24 8.46
N SER A 26 8.44 -2.57 7.36
CA SER A 26 8.14 -1.13 7.32
C SER A 26 9.29 -0.17 7.65
N LEU A 27 10.51 -0.67 7.85
CA LEU A 27 11.68 0.18 8.06
C LEU A 27 12.20 0.77 6.74
N VAL A 28 12.76 1.98 6.83
CA VAL A 28 13.37 2.68 5.70
C VAL A 28 14.79 2.17 5.48
N GLY A 29 15.24 2.13 4.22
CA GLY A 29 16.65 1.97 3.85
C GLY A 29 17.05 0.62 3.27
N HIS A 30 16.12 -0.34 3.12
CA HIS A 30 16.41 -1.62 2.47
C HIS A 30 15.17 -2.24 1.80
N GLU A 31 15.41 -3.19 0.90
CA GLU A 31 14.38 -3.98 0.21
C GLU A 31 13.99 -5.24 1.01
N SER A 32 12.83 -5.82 0.70
CA SER A 32 12.31 -6.96 1.48
C SER A 32 12.95 -8.31 1.16
N GLU A 33 13.70 -8.44 0.07
CA GLU A 33 14.25 -9.71 -0.42
C GLU A 33 15.12 -10.42 0.62
N ASN A 34 15.97 -9.66 1.33
CA ASN A 34 16.88 -10.18 2.36
C ASN A 34 16.48 -9.77 3.78
N CYS A 35 15.24 -9.33 3.99
CA CYS A 35 14.76 -8.91 5.31
C CYS A 35 14.21 -10.10 6.09
N SER A 36 14.82 -10.43 7.22
CA SER A 36 14.36 -11.48 8.16
C SER A 36 13.56 -10.96 9.36
N ALA A 37 13.48 -9.63 9.54
CA ALA A 37 12.74 -9.03 10.64
C ALA A 37 11.25 -9.42 10.66
N ALA A 38 10.62 -9.30 11.83
CA ALA A 38 9.19 -9.55 12.00
C ALA A 38 8.36 -8.69 11.04
N PRO A 39 7.31 -9.24 10.42
CA PRO A 39 6.50 -8.50 9.47
C PRO A 39 5.67 -7.43 10.19
N LEU A 40 5.68 -6.23 9.64
CA LEU A 40 4.89 -5.09 10.08
C LEU A 40 4.37 -4.37 8.84
N CYS A 41 3.06 -4.20 8.75
CA CYS A 41 2.44 -3.53 7.61
C CYS A 41 2.47 -2.01 7.78
N ILE A 42 3.03 -1.28 6.82
CA ILE A 42 3.08 0.18 6.91
C ILE A 42 1.69 0.83 6.86
N ASN A 43 0.72 0.16 6.21
CA ASN A 43 -0.61 0.68 5.92
C ASN A 43 -1.60 0.52 7.08
N CYS A 44 -1.57 -0.62 7.78
CA CYS A 44 -2.49 -0.91 8.90
C CYS A 44 -1.80 -1.21 10.24
N LYS A 45 -0.46 -1.26 10.28
CA LYS A 45 0.34 -1.62 11.45
C LYS A 45 0.13 -3.06 11.96
N GLY A 46 -0.50 -3.94 11.17
CA GLY A 46 -0.67 -5.36 11.49
C GLY A 46 0.57 -6.21 11.26
N GLU A 47 0.59 -7.40 11.85
CA GLU A 47 1.69 -8.38 11.83
C GLU A 47 1.73 -9.18 10.51
N HIS A 48 1.81 -8.47 9.39
CA HIS A 48 1.93 -9.05 8.06
C HIS A 48 2.66 -8.08 7.12
N THR A 49 3.10 -8.57 5.97
CA THR A 49 3.80 -7.73 4.98
C THR A 49 2.86 -6.71 4.35
N ALA A 50 3.42 -5.62 3.79
CA ALA A 50 2.66 -4.58 3.09
C ALA A 50 1.93 -5.06 1.82
N PHE A 51 2.29 -6.24 1.31
CA PHE A 51 1.66 -6.88 0.15
C PHE A 51 0.64 -7.96 0.51
N SER A 52 0.37 -8.18 1.81
CA SER A 52 -0.64 -9.16 2.23
C SER A 52 -2.03 -8.75 1.77
N ARG A 53 -2.75 -9.70 1.16
CA ARG A 53 -4.17 -9.56 0.79
C ARG A 53 -5.14 -9.65 1.97
N SER A 54 -4.66 -10.10 3.14
CA SER A 54 -5.45 -10.07 4.38
C SER A 54 -5.54 -8.67 4.99
N CYS A 55 -4.69 -7.73 4.56
CA CYS A 55 -4.64 -6.37 5.09
C CYS A 55 -5.99 -5.65 4.92
N PRO A 56 -6.59 -5.07 5.99
CA PRO A 56 -7.84 -4.32 5.88
C PRO A 56 -7.72 -3.10 4.95
N LYS A 57 -6.57 -2.41 4.97
CA LYS A 57 -6.31 -1.30 4.05
C LYS A 57 -6.12 -1.74 2.59
N TRP A 58 -5.66 -2.96 2.36
CA TRP A 58 -5.60 -3.51 1.00
C TRP A 58 -7.01 -3.82 0.46
N LYS A 59 -7.89 -4.38 1.30
CA LYS A 59 -9.29 -4.64 0.94
C LYS A 59 -10.01 -3.34 0.57
N LEU A 60 -9.90 -2.32 1.42
CA LEU A 60 -10.42 -0.98 1.14
C LEU A 60 -9.85 -0.39 -0.16
N GLU A 61 -8.53 -0.43 -0.33
CA GLU A 61 -7.91 0.08 -1.57
C GLU A 61 -8.39 -0.68 -2.82
N LYS A 62 -8.70 -1.97 -2.70
CA LYS A 62 -9.28 -2.76 -3.81
C LYS A 62 -10.69 -2.26 -4.17
N GLU A 63 -11.51 -1.96 -3.17
CA GLU A 63 -12.87 -1.41 -3.36
C GLU A 63 -12.82 -0.01 -3.98
N VAL A 64 -11.94 0.88 -3.50
CA VAL A 64 -11.71 2.21 -4.08
C VAL A 64 -11.32 2.11 -5.55
N GLN A 65 -10.42 1.19 -5.91
CA GLN A 65 -10.02 1.01 -7.32
C GLN A 65 -11.17 0.45 -8.17
N ALA A 66 -12.00 -0.42 -7.61
CA ALA A 66 -13.18 -0.94 -8.31
C ALA A 66 -14.23 0.16 -8.53
N ALA A 67 -14.55 0.96 -7.51
CA ALA A 67 -15.47 2.10 -7.60
C ALA A 67 -15.00 3.12 -8.63
N LYS A 68 -13.70 3.47 -8.62
CA LYS A 68 -13.10 4.36 -9.61
C LYS A 68 -13.38 3.92 -11.05
N VAL A 69 -13.20 2.63 -11.35
CA VAL A 69 -13.42 2.08 -12.70
C VAL A 69 -14.91 1.95 -13.02
N ASN A 70 -15.70 1.43 -12.09
CA ASN A 70 -17.13 1.14 -12.31
C ASN A 70 -17.96 2.43 -12.44
N ASN A 71 -17.62 3.46 -11.66
CA ASN A 71 -18.36 4.72 -11.64
C ASN A 71 -17.71 5.78 -12.54
N ASN A 72 -16.55 5.48 -13.14
CA ASN A 72 -15.76 6.42 -13.96
C ASN A 72 -15.44 7.75 -13.25
N ILE A 73 -15.14 7.68 -11.95
CA ILE A 73 -14.79 8.82 -11.10
C ILE A 73 -13.28 8.87 -10.82
N SER A 74 -12.78 9.98 -10.28
CA SER A 74 -11.39 10.08 -9.86
C SER A 74 -11.08 9.20 -8.65
N TYR A 75 -9.79 8.92 -8.42
CA TYR A 75 -9.36 8.18 -7.23
C TYR A 75 -9.69 8.93 -5.92
N ALA A 76 -9.69 10.26 -5.95
CA ALA A 76 -10.03 11.07 -4.79
C ALA A 76 -11.52 10.94 -4.44
N GLU A 77 -12.40 10.98 -5.44
CA GLU A 77 -13.84 10.77 -5.26
C GLU A 77 -14.13 9.35 -4.75
N ALA A 78 -13.55 8.33 -5.37
CA ALA A 78 -13.73 6.94 -4.94
C ALA A 78 -13.26 6.64 -3.50
N ARG A 79 -12.40 7.49 -2.93
CA ARG A 79 -11.88 7.37 -1.55
C ARG A 79 -12.76 8.05 -0.50
N ILE A 80 -13.70 8.89 -0.92
CA ILE A 80 -14.67 9.54 -0.03
C ILE A 80 -15.85 8.59 0.23
N GLU A 81 -16.15 7.72 -0.74
CA GLU A 81 -17.27 6.78 -0.70
C GLU A 81 -16.99 5.48 0.09
N GLY A 82 -15.72 5.16 0.39
CA GLY A 82 -15.30 3.92 1.07
C GLY A 82 -14.33 4.17 2.22
#